data_AF-A0A437SVP7-F1
#
_entry.id   AF-A0A437SVP7-F1
#
_cell.length_a   1.000
_cell.length_b   1.000
_cell.length_c   1.000
_cell.angle_alpha   90.00
_cell.angle_beta   90.00
_cell.angle_gamma   90.00
#
_symmetry.space_group_name_H-M   'P 1'
#
loop_
_entity.id
_entity.type
_entity.pdbx_description
1 polymer ?
#
loop_
_entity_poly.entity_id
_entity_poly.type
_entity_poly.pdbx_seq_one_letter_code
_entity_poly.pdbx_strand_id
1 'polypeptide(L)'
;MKSRNFSLDGNQLKLIAVVFMIFDHIYSYLLLDVLPAWCSLIARFVAPLFVFMLVEGFFHTSSRKRHLIRIIEAAAITWIGEIIINFAFHNVDPLTHKMTIYSLLEGNNILVTLAIYLGIMWALELFRENKKRWYYLLLALVLMVISLMFEGRLYLLPVLLIFYFAYHKPAIESIGIFIWCLLLFIKAVMNANNPGVSLYSSLTFDSEWM
;
A
#
# COMPACT_ATOMS: atom_id res chain seq x y z
N MET A 1 1.88 10.11 39.56
CA MET A 1 2.75 9.78 38.41
C MET A 1 2.01 10.14 37.13
N LYS A 2 2.42 11.21 36.42
CA LYS A 2 1.89 11.53 35.10
C LYS A 2 2.31 10.38 34.17
N SER A 3 1.36 9.58 33.67
CA SER A 3 1.67 8.61 32.61
C SER A 3 2.25 9.43 31.45
N ARG A 4 3.55 9.25 31.18
CA ARG A 4 4.11 9.72 29.92
C ARG A 4 3.46 8.84 28.87
N ASN A 5 2.39 9.32 28.26
CA ASN A 5 1.84 8.68 27.08
C ASN A 5 2.98 8.62 26.08
N PHE A 6 3.41 7.40 25.74
CA PHE A 6 4.45 7.17 24.75
C PHE A 6 3.83 7.51 23.39
N SER A 7 3.77 8.79 23.08
CA SER A 7 3.32 9.27 21.78
C SER A 7 4.49 9.13 20.82
N LEU A 8 4.40 8.15 19.91
CA LEU A 8 5.31 8.04 18.79
C LEU A 8 5.15 9.27 17.90
N ASP A 9 6.27 9.89 17.53
CA ASP A 9 6.26 10.97 16.56
C ASP A 9 5.93 10.44 15.16
N GLY A 10 5.26 11.24 14.34
CA GLY A 10 4.87 10.85 12.98
C GLY A 10 6.07 10.47 12.11
N ASN A 11 7.27 10.95 12.42
CA ASN A 11 8.50 10.52 11.75
C ASN A 11 8.99 9.14 12.22
N GLN A 12 8.82 8.80 13.51
CA GLN A 12 9.18 7.50 14.06
C GLN A 12 8.31 6.39 13.48
N LEU A 13 7.01 6.65 13.34
CA LEU A 13 6.06 5.72 12.74
C LEU A 13 6.39 5.42 11.27
N LYS A 14 6.81 6.43 10.49
CA LYS A 14 7.31 6.24 9.11
C LYS A 14 8.55 5.37 9.08
N LEU A 15 9.51 5.62 9.96
CA LEU A 15 10.76 4.85 10.00
C LEU A 15 10.49 3.38 10.32
N ILE A 16 9.61 3.11 11.29
CA ILE A 16 9.17 1.75 11.62
C ILE A 16 8.55 1.08 10.39
N ALA A 17 7.62 1.76 9.72
CA ALA A 17 6.97 1.25 8.51
C ALA A 17 7.98 0.87 7.41
N VAL A 18 8.96 1.74 7.16
CA VAL A 18 10.02 1.50 6.16
C VAL A 18 10.92 0.32 6.55
N VAL A 19 11.29 0.19 7.82
CA VAL A 19 12.11 -0.94 8.29
C VAL A 19 11.38 -2.27 8.09
N PHE A 20 10.09 -2.34 8.43
CA PHE A 20 9.28 -3.54 8.21
C PHE A 20 9.07 -3.84 6.72
N MET A 21 8.90 -2.82 5.88
CA MET A 21 8.81 -2.98 4.43
C MET A 21 10.10 -3.58 3.85
N ILE A 22 11.27 -3.05 4.22
CA ILE A 22 12.56 -3.57 3.77
C ILE A 22 12.78 -4.99 4.26
N PHE A 23 12.40 -5.27 5.52
CA PHE A 23 12.47 -6.62 6.07
C PHE A 23 11.62 -7.62 5.28
N ASP A 24 10.43 -7.22 4.84
CA ASP A 24 9.54 -8.06 4.02
C ASP A 24 10.13 -8.35 2.64
N HIS A 25 10.72 -7.35 1.98
CA HIS A 25 11.42 -7.54 0.72
C HIS A 25 12.64 -8.46 0.89
N ILE A 26 13.44 -8.28 1.95
CA ILE A 26 14.56 -9.18 2.27
C ILE A 26 14.05 -10.60 2.51
N TYR A 27 12.96 -10.76 3.26
CA TYR A 27 12.36 -12.06 3.52
C TYR A 27 11.92 -12.73 2.20
N SER A 28 11.21 -11.99 1.35
CA SER A 28 10.65 -12.48 0.10
C SER A 28 11.73 -12.85 -0.93
N TYR A 29 12.83 -12.08 -0.99
CA TYR A 29 13.91 -12.33 -1.95
C TYR A 29 14.99 -13.32 -1.48
N LEU A 30 15.31 -13.35 -0.18
CA LEU A 30 16.50 -14.05 0.31
C LEU A 30 16.22 -15.18 1.30
N LEU A 31 15.07 -15.18 1.97
CA LEU A 31 14.82 -16.06 3.12
C LEU A 31 13.56 -16.92 2.96
N LEU A 32 12.96 -16.94 1.76
CA LEU A 32 11.76 -17.74 1.48
C LEU A 32 11.95 -19.23 1.80
N ASP A 33 13.16 -19.76 1.59
CA ASP A 33 13.53 -21.16 1.85
C ASP A 33 13.99 -21.44 3.29
N VAL A 34 14.24 -20.38 4.09
CA VAL A 34 14.90 -20.49 5.40
C VAL A 34 13.97 -20.10 6.55
N LEU A 35 13.09 -19.13 6.35
CA LEU A 35 12.23 -18.58 7.39
C LEU A 35 10.75 -18.99 7.20
N PRO A 36 9.97 -19.08 8.30
CA PRO A 36 8.56 -19.44 8.22
C PRO A 36 7.70 -18.38 7.53
N ALA A 37 6.67 -18.84 6.81
CA ALA A 37 5.73 -17.98 6.07
C ALA A 37 4.94 -16.95 6.91
N TRP A 38 4.89 -17.06 8.24
CA TRP A 38 4.25 -16.04 9.07
C TRP A 38 5.06 -14.74 9.17
N CYS A 39 6.35 -14.75 8.79
CA CYS A 39 7.18 -13.54 8.79
C CYS A 39 6.60 -12.47 7.85
N SER A 40 6.05 -12.85 6.70
CA SER A 40 5.42 -11.92 5.76
C SER A 40 4.15 -11.26 6.32
N LEU A 41 3.45 -11.92 7.24
CA LEU A 41 2.25 -11.35 7.88
C LEU A 41 2.56 -10.09 8.69
N ILE A 42 3.77 -10.02 9.26
CA ILE A 42 4.18 -8.91 10.11
C ILE A 42 4.30 -7.62 9.29
N ALA A 43 4.69 -7.70 8.01
CA ALA A 43 4.82 -6.50 7.19
C ALA A 43 3.47 -5.98 6.65
N ARG A 44 2.39 -6.76 6.73
CA ARG A 44 1.11 -6.39 6.09
C ARG A 44 0.42 -5.18 6.69
N PHE A 45 0.70 -4.82 7.94
CA PHE A 45 0.15 -3.60 8.53
C PHE A 45 0.79 -2.34 7.95
N VAL A 46 1.96 -2.45 7.30
CA VAL A 46 2.74 -1.33 6.76
C VAL A 46 1.96 -0.60 5.65
N ALA A 47 1.28 -1.34 4.78
CA ALA A 47 0.53 -0.75 3.67
C ALA A 47 -0.67 0.11 4.15
N PRO A 48 -1.60 -0.40 5.00
CA PRO A 48 -2.64 0.43 5.61
C PRO A 48 -2.08 1.61 6.42
N LEU A 49 -0.95 1.41 7.10
CA LEU A 49 -0.28 2.46 7.86
C LEU A 49 0.18 3.60 6.94
N PHE A 50 0.83 3.30 5.80
CA PHE A 50 1.21 4.33 4.85
C PHE A 50 0.02 5.11 4.29
N VAL A 51 -1.10 4.43 4.02
CA VAL A 51 -2.34 5.10 3.58
C VAL A 51 -2.88 6.04 4.67
N PHE A 52 -2.89 5.60 5.93
CA PHE A 52 -3.28 6.46 7.06
C PHE A 52 -2.40 7.72 7.13
N MET A 53 -1.08 7.55 7.09
CA MET A 53 -0.12 8.67 7.14
C MET A 53 -0.23 9.59 5.93
N LEU A 54 -0.58 9.04 4.77
CA LEU A 54 -0.82 9.82 3.55
C LEU A 54 -2.05 10.73 3.72
N VAL A 55 -3.15 10.19 4.23
CA VAL A 55 -4.39 10.93 4.48
C VAL A 55 -4.16 12.00 5.55
N GLU A 56 -3.53 11.65 6.67
CA GLU A 56 -3.17 12.62 7.72
C GLU A 56 -2.27 13.73 7.15
N GLY A 57 -1.23 13.36 6.40
CA GLY A 57 -0.33 14.30 5.74
C GLY A 57 -1.04 15.18 4.70
N PHE A 58 -2.07 14.68 4.02
CA PHE A 58 -2.85 15.43 3.04
C PHE A 58 -3.67 16.57 3.69
N PHE A 59 -4.29 16.30 4.83
CA PHE A 59 -5.07 17.30 5.55
C PHE A 59 -4.21 18.28 6.36
N HIS A 60 -3.03 17.85 6.84
CA HIS A 60 -2.15 18.71 7.63
C HIS A 60 -1.18 19.57 6.78
N THR A 61 -0.83 19.14 5.57
CA THR A 61 0.18 19.83 4.75
C THR A 61 -0.43 20.97 3.92
N SER A 62 0.12 22.18 4.06
CA SER A 62 -0.31 23.37 3.31
C SER A 62 -0.02 23.30 1.80
N SER A 63 1.04 22.60 1.39
CA SER A 63 1.47 22.50 -0.01
C SER A 63 1.31 21.08 -0.59
N ARG A 64 0.12 20.77 -1.10
CA ARG A 64 -0.23 19.46 -1.73
C ARG A 64 0.75 19.05 -2.84
N LYS A 65 1.17 20.00 -3.69
CA LYS A 65 2.16 19.78 -4.77
C LYS A 65 3.50 19.25 -4.27
N ARG A 66 4.03 19.88 -3.20
CA ARG A 66 5.34 19.48 -2.64
C ARG A 66 5.27 18.11 -1.98
N HIS A 67 4.12 17.76 -1.39
CA HIS A 67 3.89 16.43 -0.85
C HIS A 67 3.91 15.37 -1.96
N LEU A 68 3.19 15.61 -3.07
CA LEU A 68 3.19 14.72 -4.23
C LEU A 68 4.60 14.52 -4.81
N ILE A 69 5.35 15.61 -5.02
CA ILE A 69 6.71 15.55 -5.56
C ILE A 69 7.62 14.69 -4.68
N ARG A 70 7.57 14.86 -3.36
CA ARG A 70 8.38 14.06 -2.42
C ARG A 70 8.06 12.56 -2.49
N ILE A 71 6.78 12.20 -2.67
CA ILE A 71 6.38 10.80 -2.82
C ILE A 71 6.88 10.25 -4.16
N ILE A 72 6.77 11.01 -5.24
CA ILE A 72 7.27 10.60 -6.56
C ILE A 72 8.79 10.44 -6.56
N GLU A 73 9.52 11.36 -5.90
CA GLU A 73 10.97 11.25 -5.70
C GLU A 73 11.32 9.98 -4.92
N ALA A 74 10.61 9.70 -3.83
CA ALA A 74 10.81 8.48 -3.06
C ALA A 74 10.48 7.22 -3.88
N ALA A 75 9.40 7.25 -4.66
CA ALA A 75 9.01 6.15 -5.55
C ALA A 75 10.05 5.89 -6.64
N ALA A 76 10.64 6.95 -7.20
CA ALA A 76 11.73 6.80 -8.17
C ALA A 76 12.97 6.15 -7.53
N ILE A 77 13.32 6.55 -6.30
CA ILE A 77 14.45 5.96 -5.56
C ILE A 77 14.21 4.48 -5.26
N THR A 78 13.02 4.11 -4.77
CA THR A 78 12.70 2.70 -4.47
C THR A 78 12.67 1.85 -5.74
N TRP A 79 12.16 2.39 -6.84
CA TRP A 79 12.17 1.71 -8.14
C TRP A 79 13.58 1.46 -8.68
N ILE A 80 14.48 2.46 -8.56
CA ILE A 80 15.90 2.27 -8.91
C ILE A 80 16.54 1.20 -8.01
N GLY A 81 16.24 1.21 -6.71
CA GLY A 81 16.70 0.19 -5.77
C GLY A 81 16.28 -1.22 -6.19
N GLU A 82 15.02 -1.38 -6.59
CA GLU A 82 14.48 -2.65 -7.06
C GLU A 82 15.17 -3.14 -8.33
N ILE A 83 15.41 -2.25 -9.30
CA ILE A 83 16.17 -2.58 -10.52
C ILE A 83 17.59 -3.08 -10.17
N ILE A 84 18.26 -2.43 -9.21
CA ILE A 84 19.62 -2.83 -8.78
C ILE A 84 19.59 -4.21 -8.13
N ILE A 85 18.62 -4.48 -7.26
CA ILE A 85 18.44 -5.78 -6.60
C ILE A 85 18.15 -6.86 -7.64
N ASN A 86 17.20 -6.63 -8.54
CA ASN A 86 16.86 -7.56 -9.63
C ASN A 86 18.06 -7.86 -10.53
N PHE A 87 18.89 -6.85 -10.82
CA PHE A 87 20.13 -7.03 -11.56
C PHE A 87 21.17 -7.84 -10.79
N ALA A 88 21.34 -7.59 -9.49
CA ALA A 88 22.33 -8.25 -8.64
C ALA A 88 22.00 -9.73 -8.36
N PHE A 89 20.72 -10.07 -8.19
CA PHE A 89 20.28 -11.43 -7.86
C PHE A 89 19.91 -12.28 -9.08
N HIS A 90 20.10 -11.75 -10.30
CA HIS A 90 19.78 -12.45 -11.55
C HIS A 90 18.34 -12.98 -11.57
N ASN A 91 17.37 -12.14 -11.19
CA ASN A 91 15.96 -12.51 -11.26
C ASN A 91 15.60 -12.82 -12.72
N VAL A 92 15.39 -14.10 -12.98
CA VAL A 92 14.97 -14.65 -14.27
C VAL A 92 13.46 -14.81 -14.24
N ASP A 93 12.81 -14.41 -15.33
CA ASP A 93 11.36 -14.60 -15.52
C ASP A 93 10.96 -16.05 -15.15
N PRO A 94 9.95 -16.25 -14.27
CA PRO A 94 9.52 -17.59 -13.81
C PRO A 94 9.12 -18.54 -14.95
N LEU A 95 8.74 -17.97 -16.10
CA LEU A 95 8.23 -18.69 -17.27
C LEU A 95 9.30 -18.96 -18.33
N THR A 96 10.31 -18.10 -18.46
CA THR A 96 11.28 -18.16 -19.58
C THR A 96 12.72 -18.43 -19.14
N HIS A 97 13.02 -18.42 -17.83
CA HIS A 97 14.36 -18.62 -17.27
C HIS A 97 15.43 -17.73 -17.94
N LYS A 98 15.03 -16.56 -18.44
CA LYS A 98 15.88 -15.59 -19.13
C LYS A 98 15.68 -14.21 -18.52
N MET A 99 16.75 -13.44 -18.51
CA MET A 99 16.73 -12.03 -18.14
C MET A 99 16.03 -11.26 -19.26
N THR A 100 14.74 -10.97 -19.10
CA THR A 100 14.00 -10.06 -19.99
C THR A 100 13.93 -8.68 -19.35
N ILE A 101 13.89 -7.63 -20.17
CA ILE A 101 13.74 -6.23 -19.70
C ILE A 101 12.51 -6.07 -18.78
N TYR A 102 11.46 -6.86 -19.00
CA TYR A 102 10.25 -6.88 -18.18
C TYR A 102 10.51 -7.38 -16.76
N SER A 103 11.23 -8.49 -16.55
CA SER A 103 11.58 -8.99 -15.21
C SER A 103 12.46 -8.03 -14.40
N LEU A 104 13.27 -7.19 -15.08
CA LEU A 104 14.07 -6.15 -14.44
C LEU A 104 13.23 -4.94 -13.98
N LEU A 105 12.16 -4.62 -14.72
CA LEU A 105 11.26 -3.50 -14.44
C LEU A 105 10.04 -3.93 -13.61
N GLU A 106 9.80 -5.23 -13.48
CA GLU A 106 8.86 -5.81 -12.53
C GLU A 106 9.37 -5.57 -11.13
N GLY A 107 8.69 -4.64 -10.47
CA GLY A 107 8.98 -4.19 -9.14
C GLY A 107 7.70 -3.64 -8.58
N ASN A 108 7.20 -4.29 -7.55
CA ASN A 108 6.10 -3.80 -6.79
C ASN A 108 6.61 -2.53 -6.07
N ASN A 109 5.96 -1.38 -6.34
CA ASN A 109 6.23 -0.14 -5.62
C ASN A 109 4.97 0.52 -5.04
N ILE A 110 4.69 0.23 -3.77
CA ILE A 110 3.59 0.84 -3.02
C ILE A 110 3.60 2.38 -3.03
N LEU A 111 4.77 3.02 -3.14
CA LEU A 111 4.87 4.48 -3.16
C LEU A 111 4.21 5.09 -4.40
N VAL A 112 4.19 4.37 -5.53
CA VAL A 112 3.46 4.79 -6.74
C VAL A 112 1.96 4.81 -6.46
N THR A 113 1.44 3.76 -5.81
CA THR A 113 0.04 3.70 -5.38
C THR A 113 -0.31 4.85 -4.45
N LEU A 114 0.55 5.17 -3.48
CA LEU A 114 0.35 6.32 -2.58
C LEU A 114 0.34 7.66 -3.34
N ALA A 115 1.18 7.83 -4.36
CA ALA A 115 1.18 9.03 -5.20
C ALA A 115 -0.16 9.18 -5.96
N ILE A 116 -0.68 8.07 -6.51
CA ILE A 116 -1.99 8.05 -7.18
C ILE A 116 -3.10 8.36 -6.18
N TYR A 117 -3.05 7.81 -4.98
CA TYR A 117 -4.03 8.05 -3.91
C TYR A 117 -4.06 9.52 -3.47
N LEU A 118 -2.90 10.16 -3.38
CA LEU A 118 -2.82 11.61 -3.18
C LEU A 118 -3.49 12.36 -4.33
N GLY A 119 -3.27 11.93 -5.57
CA GLY A 119 -3.95 12.45 -6.75
C GLY A 119 -5.48 12.31 -6.68
N ILE A 120 -5.99 11.15 -6.25
CA ILE A 120 -7.43 10.90 -6.04
C ILE A 120 -7.98 11.88 -5.00
N MET A 121 -7.38 11.96 -3.81
CA MET A 121 -7.82 12.87 -2.75
C MET A 121 -7.81 14.33 -3.22
N TRP A 122 -6.76 14.73 -3.95
CA TRP A 122 -6.66 16.08 -4.47
C TRP A 122 -7.73 16.38 -5.53
N ALA A 123 -8.02 15.44 -6.44
CA ALA A 123 -9.11 15.59 -7.41
C ALA A 123 -10.49 15.70 -6.73
N LEU A 124 -10.74 14.89 -5.70
CA LEU A 124 -11.97 14.95 -4.90
C LEU A 124 -12.12 16.28 -4.16
N GLU A 125 -11.02 16.81 -3.60
CA GLU A 125 -11.02 18.10 -2.92
C GLU A 125 -11.27 19.26 -3.89
N LEU A 126 -10.66 19.25 -5.09
CA LEU A 126 -10.89 20.26 -6.13
C LEU A 126 -12.34 20.25 -6.62
N PHE A 127 -12.96 19.07 -6.70
CA PHE A 127 -14.39 18.95 -6.98
C PHE A 127 -15.25 19.53 -5.85
N ARG A 128 -14.88 19.27 -4.59
CA ARG A 128 -15.56 19.80 -3.40
C ARG A 128 -15.54 21.32 -3.37
N GLU A 129 -14.40 21.93 -3.73
CA GLU A 129 -14.23 23.38 -3.87
C GLU A 129 -15.00 23.95 -5.08
N ASN A 130 -15.04 23.23 -6.22
CA ASN A 130 -15.64 23.69 -7.47
C ASN A 130 -16.69 22.73 -8.04
N LYS A 131 -17.86 22.64 -7.39
CA LYS A 131 -18.94 21.67 -7.70
C LYS A 131 -19.44 21.66 -9.16
N LYS A 132 -19.23 22.73 -9.94
CA LYS A 132 -19.62 22.79 -11.37
C LYS A 132 -18.66 22.04 -12.30
N ARG A 133 -17.45 21.72 -11.84
CA ARG A 133 -16.37 21.12 -12.64
C ARG A 133 -16.36 19.59 -12.49
N TRP A 134 -17.37 18.94 -13.07
CA TRP A 134 -17.56 17.49 -13.02
C TRP A 134 -16.36 16.68 -13.57
N TYR A 135 -15.52 17.29 -14.42
CA TYR A 135 -14.31 16.64 -14.92
C TYR A 135 -13.30 16.27 -13.82
N TYR A 136 -13.34 16.91 -12.63
CA TYR A 136 -12.52 16.49 -11.49
C TYR A 136 -13.00 15.17 -10.89
N LEU A 137 -14.31 14.87 -10.92
CA LEU A 137 -14.82 13.55 -10.54
C LEU A 137 -14.42 12.48 -11.55
N LEU A 138 -14.47 12.80 -12.85
CA LEU A 138 -13.95 11.88 -13.87
C LEU A 138 -12.47 11.60 -13.65
N LEU A 139 -11.68 12.63 -13.36
CA LEU A 139 -10.25 12.47 -13.06
C LEU A 139 -10.03 11.55 -11.85
N ALA A 140 -10.78 11.75 -10.76
CA ALA A 140 -10.70 10.88 -9.59
C ALA A 140 -11.06 9.42 -9.93
N LEU A 141 -12.11 9.19 -10.73
CA LEU A 141 -12.54 7.87 -11.17
C LEU A 141 -11.49 7.20 -12.06
N VAL A 142 -10.91 7.93 -13.01
CA VAL A 142 -9.83 7.43 -13.86
C VAL A 142 -8.62 7.05 -13.00
N LEU A 143 -8.22 7.89 -12.04
CA LEU A 143 -7.12 7.58 -11.13
C LEU A 143 -7.43 6.37 -10.23
N MET A 144 -8.67 6.19 -9.80
CA MET A 144 -9.10 4.98 -9.07
C MET A 144 -8.93 3.72 -9.92
N VAL A 145 -9.36 3.74 -11.18
CA VAL A 145 -9.19 2.60 -12.09
C VAL A 145 -7.71 2.33 -12.35
N ILE A 146 -6.91 3.37 -12.59
CA ILE A 146 -5.47 3.26 -12.76
C ILE A 146 -4.82 2.62 -11.52
N SER A 147 -5.25 3.01 -10.32
CA SER A 147 -4.69 2.44 -9.08
C SER A 147 -4.90 0.94 -8.93
N LEU A 148 -5.89 0.34 -9.62
CA LEU A 148 -6.10 -1.12 -9.61
C LEU A 148 -5.00 -1.89 -10.35
N MET A 149 -4.25 -1.22 -11.22
CA MET A 149 -3.13 -1.82 -11.96
C MET A 149 -1.83 -1.83 -11.17
N PHE A 150 -1.76 -1.06 -10.08
CA PHE A 150 -0.60 -0.96 -9.21
C PHE A 150 -0.78 -1.81 -7.95
N GLU A 151 0.28 -1.85 -7.15
CA GLU A 151 0.31 -2.47 -5.84
C GLU A 151 -0.86 -2.05 -4.94
N GLY A 152 -1.41 -3.00 -4.17
CA GLY A 152 -2.53 -2.75 -3.26
C GLY A 152 -3.93 -2.82 -3.88
N ARG A 153 -4.03 -2.87 -5.21
CA ARG A 153 -5.22 -3.26 -6.01
C ARG A 153 -6.57 -2.84 -5.36
N LEU A 154 -7.47 -3.81 -5.18
CA LEU A 154 -8.79 -3.62 -4.58
C LEU A 154 -8.76 -3.54 -3.04
N TYR A 155 -7.61 -3.75 -2.40
CA TYR A 155 -7.48 -3.86 -0.95
C TYR A 155 -7.24 -2.51 -0.27
N LEU A 156 -6.35 -1.72 -0.85
CA LEU A 156 -5.96 -0.43 -0.29
C LEU A 156 -6.90 0.71 -0.71
N LEU A 157 -7.63 0.57 -1.82
CA LEU A 157 -8.54 1.62 -2.29
C LEU A 157 -9.71 1.85 -1.31
N PRO A 158 -10.41 0.81 -0.80
CA PRO A 158 -11.42 0.99 0.23
C PRO A 158 -10.84 1.55 1.53
N VAL A 159 -9.62 1.15 1.91
CA VAL A 159 -8.92 1.68 3.09
C VAL A 159 -8.67 3.18 2.95
N LEU A 160 -8.20 3.64 1.77
CA LEU A 160 -8.06 5.06 1.47
C LEU A 160 -9.39 5.81 1.61
N LEU A 161 -10.45 5.27 1.03
CA LEU A 161 -11.76 5.91 1.06
C LEU A 161 -12.32 6.01 2.49
N ILE A 162 -12.16 4.95 3.28
CA ILE A 162 -12.56 4.93 4.69
C ILE A 162 -11.80 6.03 5.44
N PHE A 163 -10.47 6.08 5.35
CA PHE A 163 -9.68 7.10 6.03
C PHE A 163 -9.98 8.51 5.54
N TYR A 164 -10.20 8.71 4.24
CA TYR A 164 -10.49 10.02 3.67
C TYR A 164 -11.87 10.55 4.10
N PHE A 165 -12.92 9.74 4.02
CA PHE A 165 -14.29 10.18 4.35
C PHE A 165 -14.58 10.18 5.85
N ALA A 166 -13.96 9.28 6.61
CA ALA A 166 -14.12 9.22 8.05
C ALA A 166 -13.09 10.08 8.80
N TYR A 167 -12.27 10.86 8.06
CA TYR A 167 -11.27 11.76 8.63
C TYR A 167 -11.87 12.61 9.76
N HIS A 168 -11.19 12.59 10.92
CA HIS A 168 -11.57 13.28 12.17
C HIS A 168 -12.67 12.56 13.01
N LYS A 169 -13.13 11.37 12.59
CA LYS A 169 -14.12 10.55 13.30
C LYS A 169 -13.56 9.15 13.59
N PRO A 170 -12.75 8.98 14.66
CA PRO A 170 -12.00 7.73 14.90
C PRO A 170 -12.89 6.50 15.08
N ALA A 171 -14.13 6.68 15.59
CA ALA A 171 -15.09 5.59 15.72
C ALA A 171 -15.55 5.04 14.35
N ILE A 172 -15.81 5.92 13.39
CA ILE A 172 -16.27 5.53 12.05
C ILE A 172 -15.11 4.92 11.25
N GLU A 173 -13.91 5.49 11.37
CA GLU A 173 -12.69 4.94 10.78
C GLU A 173 -12.47 3.50 11.25
N SER A 174 -12.49 3.27 12.58
CA SER A 174 -12.26 1.95 13.17
C SER A 174 -13.32 0.93 12.76
N ILE A 175 -14.60 1.32 12.75
CA ILE A 175 -15.71 0.46 12.33
C ILE A 175 -15.59 0.12 10.84
N GLY A 176 -15.26 1.10 9.99
CA GLY A 176 -15.08 0.88 8.55
C GLY A 176 -13.96 -0.10 8.26
N ILE A 177 -12.81 0.07 8.92
CA ILE A 177 -11.67 -0.85 8.79
C ILE A 177 -12.04 -2.24 9.31
N PHE A 178 -12.72 -2.34 10.46
CA PHE A 178 -13.14 -3.62 11.00
C PHE A 178 -14.07 -4.38 10.05
N ILE A 179 -15.06 -3.69 9.47
CA ILE A 179 -15.96 -4.27 8.45
C ILE A 179 -15.15 -4.71 7.23
N TRP A 180 -14.21 -3.88 6.76
CA TRP A 180 -13.36 -4.23 5.62
C TRP A 180 -12.51 -5.48 5.91
N CYS A 181 -11.83 -5.53 7.06
CA CYS A 181 -11.08 -6.69 7.49
C CYS A 181 -11.94 -7.95 7.61
N LEU A 182 -13.19 -7.82 8.07
CA LEU A 182 -14.14 -8.93 8.16
C LEU A 182 -14.55 -9.45 6.78
N LEU A 183 -14.77 -8.56 5.81
CA LEU A 183 -15.04 -8.96 4.42
C LEU A 183 -13.86 -9.70 3.79
N LEU A 184 -12.64 -9.21 4.05
CA LEU A 184 -11.40 -9.84 3.60
C LEU A 184 -11.21 -11.23 4.21
N PHE A 185 -11.52 -11.36 5.50
CA PHE A 185 -11.48 -12.64 6.19
C PHE A 185 -12.50 -13.64 5.63
N ILE A 186 -13.74 -13.20 5.35
CA ILE A 186 -14.75 -14.05 4.69
C ILE A 186 -14.25 -14.50 3.32
N LYS A 187 -13.69 -13.58 2.51
CA LYS A 187 -13.10 -13.94 1.20
C LYS A 187 -12.02 -15.00 1.36
N ALA A 188 -11.12 -14.84 2.33
CA ALA A 188 -10.04 -15.80 2.58
C ALA A 188 -10.58 -17.19 2.98
N VAL A 189 -11.59 -17.25 3.86
CA VAL A 189 -12.25 -18.51 4.25
C VAL A 189 -12.97 -19.16 3.08
N MET A 190 -13.66 -18.38 2.25
CA MET A 190 -14.32 -18.90 1.05
C MET A 190 -13.30 -19.46 0.06
N ASN A 191 -12.13 -18.82 -0.10
CA ASN A 191 -11.08 -19.28 -0.98
C ASN A 191 -10.44 -20.59 -0.48
N ALA A 192 -10.28 -20.73 0.84
CA ALA A 192 -9.75 -21.94 1.48
C ALA A 192 -10.65 -23.18 1.34
N ASN A 193 -11.92 -23.00 0.98
CA ASN A 193 -12.83 -24.11 0.70
C ASN A 193 -12.66 -24.68 -0.73
N ASN A 194 -11.87 -24.05 -1.58
CA ASN A 194 -11.55 -24.57 -2.92
C ASN A 194 -10.48 -25.68 -2.82
N PRO A 195 -10.63 -26.79 -3.55
CA PRO A 195 -9.64 -27.86 -3.52
C PRO A 195 -8.29 -27.36 -4.07
N GLY A 196 -7.24 -27.41 -3.24
CA GLY A 196 -5.87 -27.07 -3.61
C GLY A 196 -5.28 -25.83 -2.92
N VAL A 197 -6.05 -25.09 -2.12
CA VAL A 197 -5.55 -23.90 -1.41
C VAL A 197 -5.77 -24.05 0.09
N SER A 198 -4.69 -24.02 0.87
CA SER A 198 -4.80 -24.03 2.34
C SER A 198 -5.15 -22.65 2.87
N LEU A 199 -5.93 -22.58 3.95
CA LEU A 199 -6.24 -21.30 4.61
C LEU A 199 -4.96 -20.55 5.02
N TYR A 200 -3.94 -21.29 5.45
CA TYR A 200 -2.63 -20.74 5.77
C TYR A 200 -1.99 -20.08 4.55
N SER A 201 -1.94 -20.76 3.39
CA SER A 201 -1.36 -20.18 2.16
C SER A 201 -2.14 -18.97 1.65
N SER A 202 -3.47 -18.95 1.73
CA SER A 202 -4.26 -17.77 1.38
C SER A 202 -3.96 -16.59 2.31
N LEU A 203 -3.76 -16.84 3.60
CA LEU A 203 -3.42 -15.79 4.54
C LEU A 203 -1.97 -15.33 4.43
N THR A 204 -0.98 -16.18 4.12
CA THR A 204 0.45 -15.83 4.18
C THR A 204 1.08 -15.49 2.84
N PHE A 205 0.55 -16.00 1.71
CA PHE A 205 1.17 -15.88 0.38
C PHE A 205 0.24 -15.34 -0.70
N ASP A 206 -0.91 -14.76 -0.36
CA ASP A 206 -1.69 -14.02 -1.36
C ASP A 206 -0.83 -12.86 -1.91
N SER A 207 -0.48 -12.96 -3.20
CA SER A 207 0.27 -11.96 -3.99
C SER A 207 -0.46 -10.63 -4.14
N GLU A 208 -1.64 -10.50 -3.54
CA GLU A 208 -2.44 -9.29 -3.57
C GLU A 208 -2.00 -8.27 -2.50
N TRP A 209 -1.14 -8.69 -1.57
CA TRP A 209 -0.51 -7.87 -0.52
C TRP A 209 1.00 -7.69 -0.70
N MET A 210 1.59 -8.37 -1.68
CA MET A 210 2.99 -8.26 -2.12
C MET A 210 3.04 -7.46 -3.41
#